data_AF-A0A2A4V7H8-F1
#
_entry.id   AF-A0A2A4V7H8-F1
#
_cell.length_a   1.000
_cell.length_b   1.000
_cell.length_c   1.000
_cell.angle_alpha   90.00
_cell.angle_beta   90.00
_cell.angle_gamma   90.00
#
_symmetry.space_group_name_H-M   'P 1'
#
loop_
_entity.id
_entity.type
_entity.pdbx_description
1 polymer ?
#
loop_
_entity_poly.entity_id
_entity_poly.type
_entity_poly.pdbx_seq_one_letter_code
_entity_poly.pdbx_strand_id
1 'polypeptide(L)'
;MIDKTVALEGQGENQGSIALIGQGMLGPFMLVTTLFALWGFANDVTNPLVKAFKEIFLISNTQSSLVQFAFYFGYFTMALPAALFIRKYSYKTGILIGLGLYAAGALLAIPASLLMNFWIFILAFYILTFGLAFLETTANPYILSMGPEETATRRLNLAQAFNPMGSLTGMMIASSYILAELQVLKFENTEAVRAFAASDPSAHQAMQLADLAIVRGPYIAISGVILFMMVVFVFSKMPDTGGHSEDGKFGDIIGRLTKNKNYYEGVIAQAFYVGAQIMCWTYIIHYATETLGLSAESGQKHNIAAMILFLCSRFICTFLLGYIKPSQLLLSLAVGATGFTFGAIFLEGMVGLYSLVGISACMSLMFPTIYGIALDGLGDDAKLGSAGLVMAIVGGALMPVVMGALIDAGPIIDGMHPVKSSFFLPIVCFAVVALYAYRAKKRHLHEA
;
A
#
# COMPACT_ATOMS: atom_id res chain seq x y z
N MET A 1 -51.58 14.58 -47.47
CA MET A 1 -50.93 13.25 -47.43
C MET A 1 -49.70 13.36 -48.31
N ILE A 2 -48.53 13.57 -47.71
CA ILE A 2 -47.25 13.62 -48.44
C ILE A 2 -46.44 12.42 -47.99
N ASP A 3 -45.93 11.73 -49.00
CA ASP A 3 -45.37 10.40 -49.02
C ASP A 3 -44.02 10.31 -48.29
N LYS A 4 -43.79 9.20 -47.59
CA LYS A 4 -42.59 8.94 -46.79
C LYS A 4 -41.58 8.15 -47.61
N THR A 5 -40.63 8.86 -48.22
CA THR A 5 -39.38 8.24 -48.72
C THR A 5 -38.23 9.24 -48.62
N VAL A 6 -37.53 9.31 -47.48
CA VAL A 6 -36.15 9.83 -47.38
C VAL A 6 -35.45 9.21 -46.16
N ALA A 7 -34.25 8.66 -46.43
CA ALA A 7 -33.13 8.37 -45.52
C ALA A 7 -33.22 7.18 -44.55
N LEU A 8 -33.07 5.98 -45.11
CA LEU A 8 -32.23 4.93 -44.52
C LEU A 8 -30.78 5.22 -44.96
N GLU A 9 -30.03 6.02 -44.20
CA GLU A 9 -28.58 6.14 -44.38
C GLU A 9 -27.86 6.26 -43.03
N GLY A 10 -27.09 5.22 -42.71
CA GLY A 10 -25.80 5.33 -42.04
C GLY A 10 -25.74 5.98 -40.66
N GLN A 11 -26.21 5.29 -39.62
CA GLN A 11 -25.54 5.38 -38.32
C GLN A 11 -24.63 4.16 -38.18
N GLY A 12 -23.42 4.29 -38.73
CA GLY A 12 -22.31 3.50 -38.22
C GLY A 12 -22.16 3.84 -36.74
N GLU A 13 -22.46 2.87 -35.88
CA GLU A 13 -22.17 2.93 -34.45
C GLU A 13 -20.67 3.17 -34.29
N ASN A 14 -20.30 4.44 -34.13
CA ASN A 14 -19.03 4.78 -33.56
C ASN A 14 -19.13 4.33 -32.11
N GLN A 15 -18.55 3.16 -31.78
CA GLN A 15 -18.36 2.69 -30.41
C GLN A 15 -17.52 3.74 -29.68
N GLY A 16 -18.18 4.77 -29.17
CA GLY A 16 -17.56 5.84 -28.43
C GLY A 16 -16.86 5.23 -27.22
N SER A 17 -15.55 5.42 -27.13
CA SER A 17 -14.74 5.04 -25.97
C SER A 17 -15.49 5.39 -24.68
N ILE A 18 -15.89 4.38 -23.90
CA ILE A 18 -16.54 4.57 -22.59
C ILE A 18 -15.68 5.52 -21.76
N ALA A 19 -16.29 6.57 -21.24
CA ALA A 19 -15.57 7.58 -20.47
C ALA A 19 -14.93 6.93 -19.22
N LEU A 20 -13.65 7.22 -18.99
CA LEU A 20 -12.94 6.70 -17.83
C LEU A 20 -13.56 7.25 -16.53
N ILE A 21 -13.91 8.53 -16.51
CA ILE A 21 -14.45 9.26 -15.36
C ILE A 21 -15.83 9.80 -15.75
N GLY A 22 -16.80 9.71 -14.84
CA GLY A 22 -18.15 10.24 -15.02
C GLY A 22 -18.17 11.75 -15.23
N GLN A 23 -19.19 12.25 -15.93
CA GLN A 23 -19.37 13.69 -16.17
C GLN A 23 -19.44 14.45 -14.84
N GLY A 24 -18.67 15.54 -14.71
CA GLY A 24 -18.60 16.35 -13.47
C GLY A 24 -17.77 15.73 -12.33
N MET A 25 -17.24 14.52 -12.49
CA MET A 25 -16.45 13.82 -11.44
C MET A 25 -14.94 14.08 -11.53
N LEU A 26 -14.46 14.80 -12.55
CA LEU A 26 -13.02 15.03 -12.75
C LEU A 26 -12.36 15.79 -11.59
N GLY A 27 -13.02 16.82 -11.07
CA GLY A 27 -12.54 17.59 -9.90
C GLY A 27 -12.37 16.71 -8.66
N PRO A 28 -13.45 16.02 -8.21
CA PRO A 28 -13.36 15.03 -7.12
C PRO A 28 -12.33 13.94 -7.37
N PHE A 29 -12.22 13.41 -8.59
CA PHE A 29 -11.24 12.40 -8.96
C PHE A 29 -9.80 12.88 -8.77
N MET A 30 -9.47 14.07 -9.28
CA MET A 30 -8.13 14.66 -9.11
C MET A 30 -7.83 14.89 -7.63
N LEU A 31 -8.80 15.41 -6.87
CA LEU A 31 -8.62 15.69 -5.45
C LEU A 31 -8.42 14.42 -4.61
N VAL A 32 -9.17 13.35 -4.90
CA VAL A 32 -8.97 12.07 -4.20
C VAL A 32 -7.69 11.39 -4.67
N THR A 33 -7.30 11.57 -5.93
CA THR A 33 -5.99 11.10 -6.46
C THR A 33 -4.82 11.72 -5.72
N THR A 34 -4.88 13.00 -5.32
CA THR A 34 -3.79 13.60 -4.53
C THR A 34 -3.65 12.98 -3.15
N LEU A 35 -4.71 12.41 -2.56
CA LEU A 35 -4.61 11.68 -1.29
C LEU A 35 -3.71 10.43 -1.41
N PHE A 36 -3.79 9.71 -2.53
CA PHE A 36 -2.94 8.54 -2.77
C PHE A 36 -1.45 8.91 -2.79
N ALA A 37 -1.11 10.02 -3.43
CA ALA A 37 0.26 10.55 -3.42
C ALA A 37 0.66 11.04 -2.02
N LEU A 38 -0.22 11.77 -1.35
CA LEU A 38 0.06 12.37 -0.05
C LEU A 38 0.26 11.32 1.05
N TRP A 39 -0.58 10.29 1.11
CA TRP A 39 -0.35 9.20 2.05
C TRP A 39 0.87 8.38 1.66
N GLY A 40 1.16 8.19 0.36
CA GLY A 40 2.35 7.47 -0.10
C GLY A 40 3.61 8.15 0.40
N PHE A 41 3.67 9.47 0.21
CA PHE A 41 4.71 10.34 0.76
C PHE A 41 4.81 10.20 2.27
N ALA A 42 3.70 10.37 2.99
CA ALA A 42 3.74 10.42 4.43
C ALA A 42 4.03 9.05 5.08
N ASN A 43 3.61 7.93 4.48
CA ASN A 43 4.01 6.58 4.89
C ASN A 43 5.52 6.38 4.76
N ASP A 44 6.08 6.71 3.61
CA ASP A 44 7.49 6.44 3.32
C ASP A 44 8.46 7.48 3.88
N VAL A 45 7.96 8.66 4.30
CA VAL A 45 8.70 9.52 5.23
C VAL A 45 8.69 8.92 6.63
N THR A 46 7.58 8.33 7.08
CA THR A 46 7.43 7.88 8.47
C THR A 46 8.20 6.58 8.76
N ASN A 47 8.24 5.64 7.83
CA ASN A 47 8.88 4.33 8.02
C ASN A 47 10.37 4.43 8.45
N PRO A 48 11.22 5.26 7.80
CA PRO A 48 12.59 5.42 8.26
C PRO A 48 12.72 6.14 9.62
N LEU A 49 11.78 7.03 9.96
CA LEU A 49 11.76 7.71 11.26
C LEU A 49 11.52 6.72 12.39
N VAL A 50 10.61 5.77 12.20
CA VAL A 50 10.41 4.66 13.15
C VAL A 50 11.71 3.92 13.43
N LYS A 51 12.52 3.63 12.40
CA LYS A 51 13.82 3.00 12.57
C LYS A 51 14.80 3.93 13.30
N ALA A 52 14.83 5.22 12.99
CA ALA A 52 15.65 6.19 13.71
C ALA A 52 15.30 6.25 15.19
N PHE A 53 14.01 6.25 15.54
CA PHE A 53 13.56 6.21 16.93
C PHE A 53 14.06 4.97 17.68
N LYS A 54 14.20 3.82 16.99
CA LYS A 54 14.77 2.61 17.59
C LYS A 54 16.19 2.88 18.11
N GLU A 55 17.01 3.51 17.29
CA GLU A 55 18.39 3.83 17.61
C GLU A 55 18.48 4.96 18.64
N ILE A 56 17.68 6.02 18.49
CA ILE A 56 17.64 7.17 19.42
C ILE A 56 17.28 6.71 20.83
N PHE A 57 16.21 5.92 20.98
CA PHE A 57 15.73 5.47 22.29
C PHE A 57 16.38 4.16 22.78
N LEU A 58 17.31 3.60 22.00
CA LEU A 58 17.95 2.31 22.30
C LEU A 58 16.94 1.20 22.65
N ILE A 59 15.80 1.17 21.96
CA ILE A 59 14.72 0.23 22.30
C ILE A 59 15.08 -1.20 21.92
N SER A 60 14.49 -2.15 22.66
CA SER A 60 14.66 -3.58 22.41
C SER A 60 14.09 -4.02 21.05
N ASN A 61 14.53 -5.19 20.57
CA ASN A 61 13.97 -5.79 19.36
C ASN A 61 12.47 -6.11 19.50
N THR A 62 12.01 -6.47 20.70
CA THR A 62 10.59 -6.65 21.01
C THR A 62 9.81 -5.36 20.82
N GLN A 63 10.32 -4.25 21.32
CA GLN A 63 9.72 -2.93 21.14
C GLN A 63 9.71 -2.50 19.67
N SER A 64 10.79 -2.74 18.93
CA SER A 64 10.85 -2.50 17.48
C SER A 64 9.78 -3.28 16.72
N SER A 65 9.57 -4.55 17.10
CA SER A 65 8.54 -5.41 16.48
C SER A 65 7.13 -4.91 16.83
N LEU A 66 6.94 -4.37 18.05
CA LEU A 66 5.68 -3.79 18.48
C LEU A 66 5.29 -2.56 17.65
N VAL A 67 6.24 -1.76 17.17
CA VAL A 67 5.93 -0.62 16.29
C VAL A 67 5.33 -1.10 14.96
N GLN A 68 5.92 -2.14 14.36
CA GLN A 68 5.39 -2.75 13.13
C GLN A 68 4.03 -3.39 13.38
N PHE A 69 3.89 -4.12 14.49
CA PHE A 69 2.61 -4.68 14.90
C PHE A 69 1.55 -3.59 15.03
N ALA A 70 1.83 -2.49 15.72
CA ALA A 70 0.91 -1.36 15.86
C ALA A 70 0.50 -0.82 14.49
N PHE A 71 1.43 -0.63 13.56
CA PHE A 71 1.11 -0.15 12.22
C PHE A 71 0.09 -1.02 11.50
N TYR A 72 0.39 -2.30 11.33
CA TYR A 72 -0.45 -3.22 10.57
C TYR A 72 -1.74 -3.60 11.30
N PHE A 73 -1.68 -3.70 12.63
CA PHE A 73 -2.86 -3.95 13.45
C PHE A 73 -3.80 -2.74 13.47
N GLY A 74 -3.27 -1.52 13.28
CA GLY A 74 -4.07 -0.32 13.10
C GLY A 74 -4.93 -0.36 11.85
N TYR A 75 -4.37 -0.84 10.73
CA TYR A 75 -5.14 -1.13 9.51
C TYR A 75 -6.23 -2.16 9.76
N PHE A 76 -5.89 -3.27 10.42
CA PHE A 76 -6.82 -4.35 10.69
C PHE A 76 -8.00 -3.90 11.57
N THR A 77 -7.71 -3.25 12.69
CA THR A 77 -8.74 -2.90 13.68
C THR A 77 -9.63 -1.75 13.23
N MET A 78 -9.11 -0.78 12.47
CA MET A 78 -9.85 0.41 12.09
C MET A 78 -10.61 0.30 10.76
N ALA A 79 -10.23 -0.61 9.87
CA ALA A 79 -10.91 -0.80 8.58
C ALA A 79 -12.42 -1.08 8.73
N LEU A 80 -12.81 -1.95 9.67
CA LEU A 80 -14.23 -2.28 9.88
C LEU A 80 -15.03 -1.12 10.49
N PRO A 81 -14.59 -0.46 11.58
CA PRO A 81 -15.20 0.78 12.06
C PRO A 81 -15.31 1.86 10.99
N ALA A 82 -14.28 2.03 10.15
CA ALA A 82 -14.28 3.01 9.06
C ALA A 82 -15.39 2.70 8.05
N ALA A 83 -15.50 1.45 7.59
CA ALA A 83 -16.56 1.04 6.66
C ALA A 83 -17.96 1.22 7.25
N LEU A 84 -18.17 0.86 8.52
CA LEU A 84 -19.45 1.07 9.22
C LEU A 84 -19.82 2.56 9.28
N PHE A 85 -18.82 3.41 9.52
CA PHE A 85 -19.00 4.85 9.56
C PHE A 85 -19.35 5.41 8.17
N ILE A 86 -18.58 5.07 7.13
CA ILE A 86 -18.81 5.56 5.75
C ILE A 86 -20.16 5.09 5.23
N ARG A 87 -20.62 3.90 5.64
CA ARG A 87 -21.96 3.40 5.32
C ARG A 87 -23.06 4.28 5.90
N LYS A 88 -22.92 4.71 7.15
CA LYS A 88 -23.90 5.56 7.84
C LYS A 88 -23.88 7.02 7.35
N TYR A 89 -22.70 7.50 6.95
CA TYR A 89 -22.49 8.88 6.53
C TYR A 89 -22.18 8.93 5.03
N SER A 90 -21.08 9.56 4.64
CA SER A 90 -20.65 9.72 3.25
C SER A 90 -19.16 9.45 3.11
N TYR A 91 -18.70 9.22 1.87
CA TYR A 91 -17.27 9.13 1.57
C TYR A 91 -16.52 10.41 1.96
N LYS A 92 -17.11 11.59 1.76
CA LYS A 92 -16.48 12.87 2.15
C LYS A 92 -16.23 12.92 3.67
N THR A 93 -17.22 12.54 4.47
CA THR A 93 -17.06 12.52 5.94
C THR A 93 -15.98 11.52 6.35
N GLY A 94 -15.90 10.37 5.67
CA GLY A 94 -14.85 9.39 5.93
C GLY A 94 -13.44 9.91 5.64
N ILE A 95 -13.25 10.61 4.51
CA ILE A 95 -11.96 11.24 4.18
C ILE A 95 -11.58 12.28 5.24
N LEU A 96 -12.52 13.13 5.67
CA LEU A 96 -12.24 14.17 6.67
C LEU A 96 -11.81 13.59 8.02
N ILE A 97 -12.46 12.51 8.48
CA ILE A 97 -12.05 11.81 9.71
C ILE A 97 -10.69 11.14 9.53
N GLY A 98 -10.44 10.52 8.38
CA GLY A 98 -9.15 9.94 8.05
C GLY A 98 -8.01 10.97 8.13
N LEU A 99 -8.19 12.12 7.48
CA LEU A 99 -7.22 13.23 7.54
C LEU A 99 -7.07 13.78 8.96
N GLY A 100 -8.18 13.92 9.71
CA GLY A 100 -8.15 14.37 11.10
C GLY A 100 -7.37 13.43 12.03
N LEU A 101 -7.63 12.12 11.95
CA LEU A 101 -6.90 11.11 12.72
C LEU A 101 -5.42 11.06 12.32
N TYR A 102 -5.11 11.19 11.03
CA TYR A 102 -3.74 11.27 10.55
C TYR A 102 -3.04 12.49 11.16
N ALA A 103 -3.61 13.69 11.00
CA ALA A 103 -3.03 14.91 11.57
C ALA A 103 -2.87 14.81 13.10
N ALA A 104 -3.86 14.24 13.80
CA ALA A 104 -3.78 14.04 15.25
C ALA A 104 -2.63 13.11 15.65
N GLY A 105 -2.44 11.99 14.95
CA GLY A 105 -1.32 11.08 15.19
C GLY A 105 0.04 11.74 14.92
N ALA A 106 0.16 12.48 13.82
CA ALA A 106 1.39 13.21 13.49
C ALA A 106 1.69 14.33 14.50
N LEU A 107 0.68 15.07 14.97
CA LEU A 107 0.83 16.07 16.03
C LEU A 107 1.18 15.44 17.37
N LEU A 108 0.66 14.25 17.69
CA LEU A 108 0.99 13.54 18.94
C LEU A 108 2.43 13.02 18.97
N ALA A 109 3.09 12.87 17.81
CA ALA A 109 4.52 12.58 17.74
C ALA A 109 5.38 13.74 18.30
N ILE A 110 4.87 14.98 18.30
CA ILE A 110 5.57 16.14 18.84
C ILE A 110 5.78 16.03 20.36
N PRO A 111 4.73 15.88 21.20
CA PRO A 111 4.92 15.66 22.64
C PRO A 111 5.63 14.34 22.93
N ALA A 112 5.45 13.30 22.10
CA ALA A 112 6.24 12.06 22.24
C ALA A 112 7.75 12.31 22.14
N SER A 113 8.17 13.16 21.20
CA SER A 113 9.57 13.58 21.04
C SER A 113 10.07 14.46 22.20
N LEU A 114 9.24 15.40 22.68
CA LEU A 114 9.60 16.32 23.76
C LEU A 114 9.76 15.60 25.10
N LEU A 115 8.88 14.63 25.36
CA LEU A 115 8.87 13.85 26.59
C LEU A 115 9.78 12.63 26.51
N MET A 116 10.44 12.39 25.37
CA MET A 116 11.31 11.23 25.15
C MET A 116 10.63 9.89 25.50
N ASN A 117 9.33 9.77 25.19
CA ASN A 117 8.51 8.66 25.66
C ASN A 117 8.06 7.74 24.52
N PHE A 118 8.61 6.53 24.52
CA PHE A 118 8.32 5.48 23.56
C PHE A 118 6.84 5.10 23.46
N TRP A 119 6.11 5.05 24.58
CA TRP A 119 4.71 4.62 24.59
C TRP A 119 3.78 5.66 23.97
N ILE A 120 4.06 6.95 24.21
CA ILE A 120 3.35 8.04 23.54
C ILE A 120 3.63 8.00 22.03
N PHE A 121 4.87 7.67 21.64
CA PHE A 121 5.22 7.51 20.23
C PHE A 121 4.45 6.36 19.56
N ILE A 122 4.37 5.18 20.18
CA ILE A 122 3.56 4.08 19.66
C ILE A 122 2.08 4.46 19.55
N LEU A 123 1.53 5.14 20.57
CA LEU A 123 0.14 5.61 20.51
C LEU A 123 -0.08 6.60 19.36
N ALA A 124 0.84 7.56 19.18
CA ALA A 124 0.80 8.51 18.07
C ALA A 124 0.82 7.80 16.71
N PHE A 125 1.72 6.83 16.56
CA PHE A 125 1.83 6.03 15.34
C PHE A 125 0.59 5.16 15.09
N TYR A 126 0.00 4.61 16.15
CA TYR A 126 -1.24 3.83 16.06
C TYR A 126 -2.43 4.70 15.61
N ILE A 127 -2.61 5.89 16.20
CA ILE A 127 -3.65 6.85 15.78
C ILE A 127 -3.43 7.31 14.33
N LEU A 128 -2.17 7.54 13.94
CA LEU A 128 -1.81 7.86 12.57
C LEU A 128 -2.27 6.76 11.61
N THR A 129 -2.04 5.49 11.96
CA THR A 129 -2.50 4.34 11.15
C THR A 129 -4.01 4.20 11.06
N PHE A 130 -4.76 4.64 12.08
CA PHE A 130 -6.22 4.71 11.99
C PHE A 130 -6.66 5.70 10.91
N GLY A 131 -5.98 6.84 10.79
CA GLY A 131 -6.21 7.79 9.72
C GLY A 131 -6.00 7.17 8.34
N LEU A 132 -4.88 6.47 8.15
CA LEU A 132 -4.56 5.76 6.91
C LEU A 132 -5.61 4.70 6.56
N ALA A 133 -5.99 3.86 7.53
CA ALA A 133 -6.99 2.82 7.35
C ALA A 133 -8.35 3.41 6.92
N PHE A 134 -8.73 4.55 7.51
CA PHE A 134 -9.95 5.27 7.12
C PHE A 134 -9.86 5.79 5.69
N LEU A 135 -8.74 6.42 5.32
CA LEU A 135 -8.52 6.94 3.98
C LEU A 135 -8.56 5.82 2.94
N GLU A 136 -7.90 4.69 3.18
CA GLU A 136 -7.89 3.53 2.28
C GLU A 136 -9.28 2.89 2.15
N THR A 137 -9.99 2.73 3.27
CA THR A 137 -11.36 2.16 3.27
C THR A 137 -12.36 3.08 2.58
N THR A 138 -12.06 4.38 2.45
CA THR A 138 -12.95 5.38 1.85
C THR A 138 -12.59 5.69 0.40
N ALA A 139 -11.33 6.00 0.12
CA ALA A 139 -10.87 6.54 -1.16
C ALA A 139 -10.95 5.51 -2.29
N ASN A 140 -10.57 4.24 -2.02
CA ASN A 140 -10.61 3.19 -3.02
C ASN A 140 -12.03 2.94 -3.57
N PRO A 141 -13.06 2.63 -2.73
CA PRO A 141 -14.42 2.46 -3.24
C PRO A 141 -15.01 3.74 -3.81
N TYR A 142 -14.63 4.92 -3.30
CA TYR A 142 -15.10 6.19 -3.86
C TYR A 142 -14.59 6.42 -5.29
N ILE A 143 -13.31 6.13 -5.58
CA ILE A 143 -12.76 6.19 -6.95
C ILE A 143 -13.47 5.19 -7.88
N LEU A 144 -13.73 3.98 -7.38
CA LEU A 144 -14.44 2.95 -8.13
C LEU A 144 -15.86 3.40 -8.53
N SER A 145 -16.55 4.18 -7.70
CA SER A 145 -17.91 4.68 -8.03
C SER A 145 -17.96 5.96 -8.88
N MET A 146 -16.81 6.54 -9.29
CA MET A 146 -16.78 7.79 -10.07
C MET A 146 -17.03 7.64 -11.58
N GLY A 147 -17.90 6.73 -12.00
CA GLY A 147 -18.20 6.52 -13.42
C GLY A 147 -18.69 5.11 -13.73
N PRO A 148 -18.64 4.70 -15.01
CA PRO A 148 -19.09 3.37 -15.45
C PRO A 148 -18.34 2.24 -14.74
N GLU A 149 -19.04 1.15 -14.41
CA GLU A 149 -18.44 -0.03 -13.72
C GLU A 149 -17.33 -0.67 -14.55
N GLU A 150 -17.50 -0.73 -15.87
CA GLU A 150 -16.54 -1.32 -16.83
C GLU A 150 -15.14 -0.68 -16.75
N THR A 151 -15.07 0.61 -16.43
CA THR A 151 -13.81 1.36 -16.32
C THR A 151 -13.35 1.57 -14.88
N ALA A 152 -14.06 1.03 -13.89
CA ALA A 152 -13.79 1.22 -12.46
C ALA A 152 -12.38 0.76 -12.07
N THR A 153 -12.00 -0.46 -12.42
CA THR A 153 -10.67 -0.98 -12.09
C THR A 153 -9.55 -0.15 -12.74
N ARG A 154 -9.78 0.38 -13.95
CA ARG A 154 -8.83 1.26 -14.63
C ARG A 154 -8.73 2.63 -13.96
N ARG A 155 -9.85 3.21 -13.50
CA ARG A 155 -9.86 4.46 -12.70
C ARG A 155 -9.04 4.30 -11.43
N LEU A 156 -9.26 3.22 -10.69
CA LEU A 156 -8.55 2.95 -9.45
C LEU A 156 -7.05 2.80 -9.69
N ASN A 157 -6.66 2.07 -10.74
CA ASN A 157 -5.26 1.95 -11.14
C ASN A 157 -4.63 3.31 -11.50
N LEU A 158 -5.35 4.18 -12.22
CA LEU A 158 -4.88 5.52 -12.55
C LEU A 158 -4.67 6.38 -11.31
N ALA A 159 -5.62 6.40 -10.37
CA ALA A 159 -5.46 7.14 -9.11
C ALA A 159 -4.27 6.60 -8.28
N GLN A 160 -4.17 5.27 -8.17
CA GLN A 160 -3.10 4.58 -7.45
C GLN A 160 -1.72 4.65 -8.15
N ALA A 161 -1.64 5.11 -9.41
CA ALA A 161 -0.37 5.38 -10.08
C ALA A 161 0.38 6.57 -9.44
N PHE A 162 -0.35 7.47 -8.76
CA PHE A 162 0.24 8.59 -8.06
C PHE A 162 0.80 8.22 -6.68
N ASN A 163 0.37 7.09 -6.11
CA ASN A 163 0.85 6.64 -4.81
C ASN A 163 2.37 6.39 -4.78
N PRO A 164 2.98 5.59 -5.70
CA PRO A 164 4.41 5.34 -5.66
C PRO A 164 5.26 6.59 -5.97
N MET A 165 4.70 7.59 -6.67
CA MET A 165 5.37 8.89 -6.85
C MET A 165 5.51 9.62 -5.51
N GLY A 166 4.43 9.60 -4.71
CA GLY A 166 4.45 10.08 -3.34
C GLY A 166 5.50 9.35 -2.51
N SER A 167 5.46 8.02 -2.52
CA SER A 167 6.40 7.14 -1.81
C SER A 167 7.87 7.41 -2.14
N LEU A 168 8.22 7.50 -3.43
CA LEU A 168 9.58 7.81 -3.88
C LEU A 168 10.03 9.19 -3.38
N THR A 169 9.17 10.20 -3.50
CA THR A 169 9.46 11.55 -3.00
C THR A 169 9.65 11.52 -1.48
N GLY A 170 8.82 10.76 -0.76
CA GLY A 170 8.92 10.60 0.68
C GLY A 170 10.22 9.96 1.12
N MET A 171 10.61 8.84 0.49
CA MET A 171 11.89 8.17 0.75
C MET A 171 13.07 9.09 0.47
N MET A 172 13.05 9.84 -0.64
CA MET A 172 14.13 10.77 -1.00
C MET A 172 14.27 11.88 0.05
N ILE A 173 13.16 12.47 0.49
CA ILE A 173 13.18 13.49 1.54
C ILE A 173 13.68 12.92 2.87
N ALA A 174 13.17 11.74 3.26
CA ALA A 174 13.60 11.10 4.49
C ALA A 174 15.10 10.79 4.49
N SER A 175 15.62 10.19 3.41
CA SER A 175 17.03 9.84 3.30
C SER A 175 17.94 11.06 3.22
N SER A 176 17.56 12.09 2.46
CA SER A 176 18.47 13.20 2.12
C SER A 176 18.47 14.32 3.16
N TYR A 177 17.35 14.54 3.85
CA TYR A 177 17.18 15.68 4.75
C TYR A 177 16.94 15.27 6.21
N ILE A 178 16.42 14.07 6.47
CA ILE A 178 16.13 13.65 7.84
C ILE A 178 17.25 12.74 8.35
N LEU A 179 17.43 11.58 7.73
CA LEU A 179 18.40 10.58 8.21
C LEU A 179 19.85 11.07 8.12
N ALA A 180 20.19 11.87 7.10
CA ALA A 180 21.52 12.42 6.91
C ALA A 180 21.97 13.35 8.06
N GLU A 181 21.03 13.98 8.75
CA GLU A 181 21.29 14.93 9.84
C GLU A 181 21.35 14.25 11.21
N LEU A 182 20.84 13.02 11.34
CA LEU A 182 20.81 12.29 12.61
C LEU A 182 22.21 11.87 13.06
N GLN A 183 22.58 12.31 14.27
CA GLN A 183 23.86 12.01 14.87
C GLN A 183 23.98 10.54 15.28
N VAL A 184 22.89 9.92 15.76
CA VAL A 184 22.87 8.51 16.15
C VAL A 184 23.20 7.58 14.98
N LEU A 185 22.88 7.99 13.74
CA LEU A 185 23.15 7.21 12.54
C LEU A 185 24.59 7.35 12.03
N LYS A 186 25.42 8.19 12.66
CA LYS A 186 26.86 8.28 12.40
C LYS A 186 27.65 7.20 13.13
N PHE A 187 27.03 6.51 14.10
CA PHE A 187 27.60 5.34 14.74
C PHE A 187 27.44 4.12 13.83
N GLU A 188 28.41 3.20 13.88
CA GLU A 188 28.40 2.01 13.02
C GLU A 188 27.22 1.07 13.31
N ASN A 189 26.86 0.94 14.59
CA ASN A 189 25.79 0.06 15.06
C ASN A 189 25.20 0.51 16.40
N THR A 190 24.09 -0.13 16.79
CA THR A 190 23.42 0.13 18.08
C THR A 190 24.34 -0.14 19.27
N GLU A 191 25.25 -1.11 19.20
CA GLU A 191 26.22 -1.41 20.26
C GLU A 191 27.17 -0.23 20.52
N ALA A 192 27.64 0.43 19.47
CA ALA A 192 28.47 1.63 19.59
C ALA A 192 27.71 2.79 20.23
N VAL A 193 26.42 2.96 19.90
CA VAL A 193 25.55 3.94 20.58
C VAL A 193 25.39 3.59 22.06
N ARG A 194 25.19 2.31 22.41
CA ARG A 194 25.11 1.87 23.82
C ARG A 194 26.41 2.11 24.58
N ALA A 195 27.56 1.84 23.97
CA ALA A 195 28.85 2.11 24.56
C ALA A 195 29.04 3.60 24.82
N PHE A 196 28.67 4.45 23.85
CA PHE A 196 28.70 5.91 23.99
C PHE A 196 27.77 6.39 25.11
N ALA A 197 26.53 5.87 25.17
CA ALA A 197 25.56 6.19 26.22
C ALA A 197 26.06 5.82 27.62
N ALA A 198 26.84 4.74 27.75
CA ALA A 198 27.45 4.34 29.01
C ALA A 198 28.68 5.19 29.37
N SER A 199 29.48 5.61 28.38
CA SER A 199 30.69 6.42 28.61
C SER A 199 30.40 7.88 28.91
N ASP A 200 29.40 8.48 28.25
CA ASP A 200 29.02 9.88 28.46
C ASP A 200 27.49 10.05 28.39
N PRO A 201 26.80 9.82 29.52
CA PRO A 201 25.35 9.93 29.58
C PRO A 201 24.82 11.31 29.22
N SER A 202 25.57 12.38 29.53
CA SER A 202 25.12 13.75 29.30
C SER A 202 25.21 14.13 27.83
N ALA A 203 26.31 13.74 27.15
CA ALA A 203 26.45 13.93 25.72
C ALA A 203 25.44 13.06 24.93
N HIS A 204 25.15 11.83 25.39
CA HIS A 204 24.11 11.00 24.78
C HIS A 204 22.73 11.63 24.91
N GLN A 205 22.36 12.17 26.07
CA GLN A 205 21.09 12.86 26.24
C GLN A 205 20.99 14.10 25.32
N ALA A 206 22.07 14.86 25.18
CA ALA A 206 22.12 16.00 24.27
C ALA A 206 21.96 15.58 22.80
N MET A 207 22.60 14.49 22.38
CA MET A 207 22.43 13.89 21.06
C MET A 207 20.98 13.47 20.82
N GLN A 208 20.36 12.76 21.77
CA GLN A 208 18.96 12.35 21.66
C GLN A 208 18.03 13.54 21.46
N LEU A 209 18.22 14.62 22.23
CA LEU A 209 17.41 15.84 22.08
C LEU A 209 17.61 16.51 20.72
N ALA A 210 18.83 16.55 20.20
CA ALA A 210 19.14 17.10 18.88
C ALA A 210 18.48 16.26 17.76
N ASP A 211 18.64 14.94 17.81
CA ASP A 211 18.07 14.01 16.83
C ASP A 211 16.53 14.03 16.85
N LEU A 212 15.93 14.09 18.04
CA LEU A 212 14.48 14.22 18.19
C LEU A 212 13.95 15.56 17.67
N ALA A 213 14.74 16.63 17.74
CA ALA A 213 14.37 17.92 17.15
C ALA A 213 14.38 17.85 15.61
N ILE A 214 15.34 17.14 15.02
CA ILE A 214 15.40 16.88 13.57
C ILE A 214 14.18 16.08 13.14
N VAL A 215 13.81 15.02 13.85
CA VAL A 215 12.64 14.18 13.52
C VAL A 215 11.32 14.95 13.66
N ARG A 216 11.23 15.90 14.61
CA ARG A 216 10.01 16.69 14.86
C ARG A 216 9.62 17.57 13.68
N GLY A 217 10.58 18.20 13.00
CA GLY A 217 10.32 19.11 11.88
C GLY A 217 9.46 18.49 10.77
N PRO A 218 9.84 17.31 10.24
CA PRO A 218 9.04 16.53 9.30
C PRO A 218 7.62 16.23 9.77
N TYR A 219 7.41 15.83 11.04
CA TYR A 219 6.06 15.58 11.56
C TYR A 219 5.20 16.85 11.62
N ILE A 220 5.79 18.00 11.97
CA ILE A 220 5.10 19.30 11.90
C ILE A 220 4.71 19.62 10.46
N ALA A 221 5.63 19.47 9.51
CA ALA A 221 5.39 19.73 8.10
C ALA A 221 4.28 18.81 7.53
N ILE A 222 4.36 17.50 7.82
CA ILE A 222 3.34 16.51 7.44
C ILE A 222 1.98 16.90 8.03
N SER A 223 1.92 17.23 9.32
CA SER A 223 0.68 17.66 9.98
C SER A 223 0.08 18.89 9.31
N GLY A 224 0.91 19.89 8.98
CA GLY A 224 0.48 21.10 8.29
C GLY A 224 -0.09 20.82 6.91
N VAL A 225 0.57 19.96 6.13
CA VAL A 225 0.12 19.56 4.79
C VAL A 225 -1.19 18.77 4.85
N ILE A 226 -1.33 17.84 5.80
CA ILE A 226 -2.57 17.08 6.00
C ILE A 226 -3.72 17.99 6.42
N LEU A 227 -3.49 18.92 7.35
CA LEU A 227 -4.51 19.89 7.78
C LEU A 227 -4.91 20.82 6.63
N PHE A 228 -3.95 21.28 5.83
CA PHE A 228 -4.24 22.03 4.61
C PHE A 228 -5.14 21.23 3.67
N MET A 229 -4.80 19.96 3.40
CA MET A 229 -5.64 19.09 2.59
C MET A 229 -7.03 18.89 3.20
N MET A 230 -7.12 18.74 4.52
CA MET A 230 -8.41 18.64 5.22
C MET A 230 -9.27 19.88 4.94
N VAL A 231 -8.70 21.08 5.01
CA VAL A 231 -9.39 22.33 4.67
C VAL A 231 -9.86 22.33 3.21
N VAL A 232 -9.01 21.90 2.26
CA VAL A 232 -9.39 21.77 0.85
C VAL A 232 -10.59 20.83 0.69
N PHE A 233 -10.59 19.67 1.37
CA PHE A 233 -11.70 18.72 1.32
C PHE A 233 -12.98 19.25 1.96
N VAL A 234 -12.90 20.05 3.03
CA VAL A 234 -14.06 20.70 3.65
C VAL A 234 -14.81 21.55 2.62
N PHE A 235 -14.08 22.37 1.85
CA PHE A 235 -14.66 23.28 0.86
C PHE A 235 -14.95 22.63 -0.51
N SER A 236 -14.43 21.44 -0.77
CA SER A 236 -14.63 20.74 -2.03
C SER A 236 -16.01 20.11 -2.13
N LYS A 237 -16.66 20.26 -3.29
CA LYS A 237 -17.92 19.57 -3.61
C LYS A 237 -17.59 18.14 -4.04
N MET A 238 -18.05 17.16 -3.26
CA MET A 238 -17.91 15.74 -3.55
C MET A 238 -19.30 15.16 -3.75
N PRO A 239 -19.69 14.83 -4.98
CA PRO A 239 -20.95 14.16 -5.25
C PRO A 239 -21.02 12.85 -4.47
N ASP A 240 -22.17 12.57 -3.86
CA ASP A 240 -22.39 11.29 -3.22
C ASP A 240 -22.71 10.26 -4.29
N THR A 241 -21.79 9.32 -4.45
CA THR A 241 -21.86 8.26 -5.45
C THR A 241 -22.08 6.89 -4.80
N GLY A 242 -22.17 6.84 -3.46
CA GLY A 242 -22.54 5.62 -2.76
C GLY A 242 -24.03 5.66 -2.45
N GLY A 243 -24.79 4.66 -2.89
CA GLY A 243 -26.17 4.51 -2.45
C GLY A 243 -26.26 4.62 -0.92
N HIS A 244 -27.23 5.41 -0.45
CA HIS A 244 -27.67 5.38 0.95
C HIS A 244 -28.72 4.28 1.11
N SER A 245 -28.38 3.02 0.81
CA SER A 245 -29.24 1.93 1.22
C SER A 245 -28.91 1.59 2.69
N GLU A 246 -29.77 2.03 3.61
CA GLU A 246 -29.80 1.47 4.97
C GLU A 246 -30.19 -0.02 4.97
N ASP A 247 -30.55 -0.58 3.82
CA ASP A 247 -31.04 -1.95 3.68
C ASP A 247 -29.96 -3.00 3.94
N GLY A 248 -30.02 -3.58 5.15
CA GLY A 248 -29.30 -4.78 5.53
C GLY A 248 -28.66 -4.66 6.91
N LYS A 249 -29.01 -5.56 7.83
CA LYS A 249 -28.29 -5.65 9.10
C LYS A 249 -26.84 -6.02 8.80
N PHE A 250 -25.91 -5.52 9.61
CA PHE A 250 -24.47 -5.80 9.46
C PHE A 250 -24.17 -7.30 9.25
N GLY A 251 -24.81 -8.18 10.02
CA GLY A 251 -24.64 -9.63 9.89
C GLY A 251 -25.09 -10.20 8.55
N ASP A 252 -26.14 -9.64 7.94
CA ASP A 252 -26.64 -10.11 6.64
C ASP A 252 -25.65 -9.80 5.52
N ILE A 253 -25.05 -8.61 5.55
CA ILE A 253 -24.02 -8.20 4.57
C ILE A 253 -22.79 -9.08 4.69
N ILE A 254 -22.30 -9.30 5.92
CA ILE A 254 -21.17 -10.23 6.14
C ILE A 254 -21.52 -11.63 5.64
N GLY A 255 -22.76 -12.09 5.86
CA GLY A 255 -23.26 -13.35 5.31
C GLY A 255 -23.27 -13.40 3.79
N ARG A 256 -23.61 -12.30 3.10
CA ARG A 256 -23.54 -12.20 1.63
C ARG A 256 -22.09 -12.17 1.13
N LEU A 257 -21.25 -11.35 1.73
CA LEU A 257 -19.84 -11.20 1.38
C LEU A 257 -19.09 -12.53 1.51
N THR A 258 -19.27 -13.25 2.62
CA THR A 258 -18.62 -14.55 2.85
C THR A 258 -19.12 -15.64 1.90
N LYS A 259 -20.33 -15.53 1.35
CA LYS A 259 -20.86 -16.43 0.31
C LYS A 259 -20.41 -16.04 -1.09
N ASN A 260 -20.07 -14.77 -1.32
CA ASN A 260 -19.56 -14.31 -2.60
C ASN A 260 -18.13 -14.81 -2.82
N LYS A 261 -18.00 -15.83 -3.69
CA LYS A 261 -16.71 -16.46 -4.02
C LYS A 261 -15.70 -15.52 -4.63
N ASN A 262 -16.14 -14.53 -5.39
CA ASN A 262 -15.24 -13.54 -5.97
C ASN A 262 -14.64 -12.66 -4.88
N TYR A 263 -15.49 -12.16 -3.97
CA TYR A 263 -15.06 -11.29 -2.89
C TYR A 263 -14.08 -11.97 -1.92
N TYR A 264 -14.45 -13.10 -1.31
CA TYR A 264 -13.59 -13.68 -0.26
C TYR A 264 -12.25 -14.21 -0.83
N GLU A 265 -12.26 -14.76 -2.06
CA GLU A 265 -11.01 -15.14 -2.73
C GLU A 265 -10.16 -13.90 -3.04
N GLY A 266 -10.78 -12.78 -3.37
CA GLY A 266 -10.12 -11.49 -3.53
C GLY A 266 -9.45 -11.00 -2.25
N VAL A 267 -10.10 -11.11 -1.10
CA VAL A 267 -9.52 -10.78 0.22
C VAL A 267 -8.29 -11.67 0.52
N ILE A 268 -8.38 -12.97 0.24
CA ILE A 268 -7.25 -13.89 0.39
C ILE A 268 -6.11 -13.51 -0.57
N ALA A 269 -6.41 -13.30 -1.85
CA ALA A 269 -5.42 -12.90 -2.85
C ALA A 269 -4.74 -11.58 -2.48
N GLN A 270 -5.49 -10.63 -1.93
CA GLN A 270 -4.98 -9.36 -1.43
C GLN A 270 -3.97 -9.56 -0.31
N ALA A 271 -4.26 -10.43 0.67
CA ALA A 271 -3.36 -10.70 1.79
C ALA A 271 -2.05 -11.33 1.32
N PHE A 272 -2.12 -12.32 0.43
CA PHE A 272 -0.93 -12.96 -0.14
C PHE A 272 -0.15 -12.01 -1.04
N TYR A 273 -0.82 -11.16 -1.83
CA TYR A 273 -0.17 -10.14 -2.64
C TYR A 273 0.61 -9.14 -1.78
N VAL A 274 -0.02 -8.56 -0.75
CA VAL A 274 0.64 -7.58 0.13
C VAL A 274 1.83 -8.25 0.82
N GLY A 275 1.66 -9.48 1.28
CA GLY A 275 2.76 -10.28 1.81
C GLY A 275 3.92 -10.45 0.83
N ALA A 276 3.65 -10.85 -0.41
CA ALA A 276 4.66 -11.00 -1.46
C ALA A 276 5.40 -9.69 -1.75
N GLN A 277 4.67 -8.57 -1.80
CA GLN A 277 5.24 -7.26 -2.07
C GLN A 277 6.24 -6.85 -0.99
N ILE A 278 5.83 -6.91 0.28
CA ILE A 278 6.71 -6.53 1.39
C ILE A 278 7.91 -7.48 1.47
N MET A 279 7.71 -8.80 1.34
CA MET A 279 8.80 -9.77 1.30
C MET A 279 9.82 -9.45 0.19
N CYS A 280 9.38 -9.29 -1.05
CA CYS A 280 10.29 -9.04 -2.17
C CYS A 280 11.11 -7.76 -1.93
N TRP A 281 10.48 -6.67 -1.46
CA TRP A 281 11.19 -5.41 -1.21
C TRP A 281 12.14 -5.48 -0.02
N THR A 282 11.70 -6.05 1.10
CA THR A 282 12.54 -6.22 2.31
C THR A 282 13.75 -7.10 2.03
N TYR A 283 13.57 -8.17 1.25
CA TYR A 283 14.63 -9.15 1.01
C TYR A 283 15.49 -8.85 -0.23
N ILE A 284 15.25 -7.76 -0.99
CA ILE A 284 16.22 -7.28 -1.99
C ILE A 284 17.57 -6.96 -1.34
N ILE A 285 17.55 -6.25 -0.20
CA ILE A 285 18.78 -5.85 0.50
C ILE A 285 19.47 -7.09 1.06
N HIS A 286 18.71 -7.97 1.75
CA HIS A 286 19.24 -9.22 2.29
C HIS A 286 19.79 -10.15 1.20
N TYR A 287 19.12 -10.22 0.04
CA TYR A 287 19.63 -10.98 -1.10
C TYR A 287 20.98 -10.41 -1.57
N ALA A 288 21.08 -9.08 -1.72
CA ALA A 288 22.31 -8.42 -2.14
C ALA A 288 23.47 -8.63 -1.15
N THR A 289 23.21 -8.54 0.16
CA THR A 289 24.25 -8.69 1.19
C THR A 289 24.64 -10.15 1.40
N GLU A 290 23.67 -11.02 1.67
CA GLU A 290 23.92 -12.40 2.10
C GLU A 290 24.33 -13.30 0.93
N THR A 291 23.72 -13.13 -0.24
CA THR A 291 23.98 -14.05 -1.37
C THR A 291 25.09 -13.57 -2.29
N LEU A 292 25.32 -12.24 -2.38
CA LEU A 292 26.27 -11.64 -3.31
C LEU A 292 27.43 -10.90 -2.64
N GLY A 293 27.41 -10.73 -1.31
CA GLY A 293 28.45 -9.98 -0.58
C GLY A 293 28.48 -8.48 -0.91
N LEU A 294 27.40 -7.91 -1.42
CA LEU A 294 27.32 -6.48 -1.71
C LEU A 294 27.10 -5.68 -0.43
N SER A 295 27.45 -4.39 -0.45
CA SER A 295 27.13 -3.48 0.66
C SER A 295 25.61 -3.26 0.76
N ALA A 296 25.13 -2.98 1.98
CA ALA A 296 23.73 -2.61 2.21
C ALA A 296 23.32 -1.37 1.41
N GLU A 297 24.24 -0.42 1.19
CA GLU A 297 24.03 0.75 0.33
C GLU A 297 23.76 0.33 -1.13
N SER A 298 24.53 -0.62 -1.66
CA SER A 298 24.30 -1.18 -2.99
C SER A 298 22.95 -1.89 -3.06
N GLY A 299 22.61 -2.70 -2.04
CA GLY A 299 21.29 -3.32 -1.91
C GLY A 299 20.14 -2.29 -1.93
N GLN A 300 20.29 -1.18 -1.22
CA GLN A 300 19.31 -0.08 -1.19
C GLN A 300 19.15 0.57 -2.57
N LYS A 301 20.24 0.76 -3.34
CA LYS A 301 20.15 1.26 -4.73
C LYS A 301 19.30 0.35 -5.63
N HIS A 302 19.42 -0.97 -5.46
CA HIS A 302 18.60 -1.94 -6.19
C HIS A 302 17.13 -1.92 -5.73
N ASN A 303 16.87 -1.70 -4.44
CA ASN A 303 15.50 -1.51 -3.95
C ASN A 303 14.86 -0.24 -4.55
N ILE A 304 15.60 0.87 -4.60
CA ILE A 304 15.13 2.11 -5.28
C ILE A 304 14.87 1.86 -6.76
N ALA A 305 15.74 1.11 -7.45
CA ALA A 305 15.51 0.72 -8.84
C ALA A 305 14.22 -0.11 -8.99
N ALA A 306 13.94 -1.00 -8.05
CA ALA A 306 12.70 -1.77 -8.02
C ALA A 306 11.45 -0.88 -7.84
N MET A 307 11.54 0.17 -7.01
CA MET A 307 10.46 1.15 -6.84
C MET A 307 10.20 1.96 -8.11
N ILE A 308 11.27 2.42 -8.79
CA ILE A 308 11.16 3.14 -10.05
C ILE A 308 10.52 2.23 -11.11
N LEU A 309 10.98 0.98 -11.19
CA LEU A 309 10.42 -0.01 -12.11
C LEU A 309 8.94 -0.28 -11.81
N PHE A 310 8.56 -0.39 -10.54
CA PHE A 310 7.17 -0.52 -10.10
C PHE A 310 6.32 0.66 -10.56
N LEU A 311 6.80 1.89 -10.38
CA LEU A 311 6.10 3.11 -10.80
C LEU A 311 5.92 3.17 -12.33
N CYS A 312 7.00 2.99 -13.11
CA CYS A 312 6.93 3.01 -14.57
C CYS A 312 5.99 1.93 -15.09
N SER A 313 6.09 0.72 -14.54
CA SER A 313 5.22 -0.40 -14.90
C SER A 313 3.76 -0.14 -14.55
N ARG A 314 3.47 0.59 -13.46
CA ARG A 314 2.09 0.93 -13.07
C ARG A 314 1.42 1.81 -14.12
N PHE A 315 2.11 2.82 -14.66
CA PHE A 315 1.55 3.64 -15.75
C PHE A 315 1.35 2.86 -17.04
N ILE A 316 2.34 2.05 -17.43
CA ILE A 316 2.24 1.17 -18.61
C ILE A 316 1.04 0.23 -18.47
N CYS A 317 0.91 -0.43 -17.32
CA CYS A 317 -0.16 -1.38 -17.12
C CYS A 317 -1.55 -0.72 -16.99
N THR A 318 -1.62 0.48 -16.40
CA THR A 318 -2.87 1.27 -16.38
C THR A 318 -3.31 1.64 -17.79
N PHE A 319 -2.36 1.92 -18.69
CA PHE A 319 -2.64 2.10 -20.11
C PHE A 319 -3.14 0.79 -20.75
N LEU A 320 -2.48 -0.34 -20.47
CA LEU A 320 -2.89 -1.67 -20.97
C LEU A 320 -4.28 -2.10 -20.49
N LEU A 321 -4.75 -1.66 -19.31
CA LEU A 321 -6.12 -1.88 -18.84
C LEU A 321 -7.18 -1.20 -19.72
N GLY A 322 -6.79 -0.32 -20.65
CA GLY A 322 -7.68 0.19 -21.69
C GLY A 322 -7.96 -0.80 -22.82
N TYR A 323 -7.15 -1.86 -22.93
CA TYR A 323 -7.20 -2.82 -24.04
C TYR A 323 -7.35 -4.27 -23.56
N ILE A 324 -6.93 -4.57 -22.32
CA ILE A 324 -6.90 -5.92 -21.76
C ILE A 324 -7.81 -5.97 -20.53
N LYS A 325 -8.62 -7.03 -20.41
CA LYS A 325 -9.47 -7.24 -19.24
C LYS A 325 -8.64 -7.31 -17.94
N PRO A 326 -9.09 -6.71 -16.82
CA PRO A 326 -8.30 -6.66 -15.59
C PRO A 326 -7.84 -8.03 -15.07
N SER A 327 -8.71 -9.04 -15.10
CA SER A 327 -8.39 -10.40 -14.66
C SER A 327 -7.35 -11.11 -15.54
N GLN A 328 -7.33 -10.82 -16.84
CA GLN A 328 -6.33 -11.38 -17.76
C GLN A 328 -4.97 -10.74 -17.54
N LEU A 329 -4.92 -9.42 -17.39
CA LEU A 329 -3.67 -8.71 -17.15
C LEU A 329 -3.09 -9.09 -15.78
N LEU A 330 -3.93 -9.20 -14.75
CA LEU A 330 -3.54 -9.69 -13.42
C LEU A 330 -2.93 -11.10 -13.49
N LEU A 331 -3.56 -12.02 -14.22
CA LEU A 331 -3.05 -13.38 -14.40
C LEU A 331 -1.67 -13.38 -15.08
N SER A 332 -1.52 -12.64 -16.18
CA SER A 332 -0.26 -12.56 -16.92
C SER A 332 0.88 -12.03 -16.04
N LEU A 333 0.62 -11.01 -15.22
CA LEU A 333 1.62 -10.49 -14.30
C LEU A 333 1.89 -11.40 -13.11
N ALA A 334 0.91 -12.13 -12.60
CA ALA A 334 1.14 -13.12 -11.54
C ALA A 334 2.03 -14.27 -12.04
N VAL A 335 1.82 -14.73 -13.27
CA VAL A 335 2.70 -15.70 -13.95
C VAL A 335 4.09 -15.11 -14.18
N GLY A 336 4.18 -13.86 -14.67
CA GLY A 336 5.45 -13.17 -14.86
C GLY A 336 6.24 -13.00 -13.55
N ALA A 337 5.57 -12.57 -12.47
CA ALA A 337 6.14 -12.45 -11.14
C ALA A 337 6.68 -13.79 -10.65
N THR A 338 5.92 -14.87 -10.87
CA THR A 338 6.36 -16.23 -10.55
C THR A 338 7.62 -16.61 -11.33
N GLY A 339 7.67 -16.31 -12.64
CA GLY A 339 8.86 -16.54 -13.47
C GLY A 339 10.09 -15.76 -13.00
N PHE A 340 9.93 -14.47 -12.70
CA PHE A 340 11.02 -13.65 -12.11
C PHE A 340 11.44 -14.15 -10.72
N THR A 341 10.51 -14.68 -9.94
CA THR A 341 10.83 -15.29 -8.64
C THR A 341 11.66 -16.56 -8.84
N PHE A 342 11.30 -17.42 -9.80
CA PHE A 342 12.15 -18.56 -10.17
C PHE A 342 13.55 -18.12 -10.63
N GLY A 343 13.65 -17.03 -11.38
CA GLY A 343 14.95 -16.45 -11.73
C GLY A 343 15.74 -15.99 -10.50
N ALA A 344 15.10 -15.39 -9.49
CA ALA A 344 15.77 -15.01 -8.24
C ALA A 344 16.26 -16.24 -7.43
N ILE A 345 15.54 -17.37 -7.53
CA ILE A 345 15.90 -18.60 -6.84
C ILE A 345 17.08 -19.31 -7.53
N PHE A 346 17.01 -19.47 -8.85
CA PHE A 346 17.91 -20.37 -9.59
C PHE A 346 19.03 -19.67 -10.37
N LEU A 347 18.91 -18.38 -10.69
CA LEU A 347 19.98 -17.67 -11.39
C LEU A 347 21.07 -17.24 -10.39
N GLU A 348 22.31 -17.28 -10.87
CA GLU A 348 23.49 -16.94 -10.09
C GLU A 348 23.89 -15.47 -10.26
N GLY A 349 24.63 -14.97 -9.27
CA GLY A 349 25.17 -13.62 -9.29
C GLY A 349 24.10 -12.52 -9.38
N MET A 350 24.49 -11.40 -10.01
CA MET A 350 23.65 -10.22 -10.20
C MET A 350 22.38 -10.50 -11.01
N VAL A 351 22.38 -11.53 -11.87
CA VAL A 351 21.21 -11.85 -12.70
C VAL A 351 20.02 -12.29 -11.84
N GLY A 352 20.27 -13.04 -10.76
CA GLY A 352 19.24 -13.39 -9.79
C GLY A 352 18.69 -12.16 -9.05
N LEU A 353 19.55 -11.21 -8.68
CA LEU A 353 19.14 -9.94 -8.06
C LEU A 353 18.32 -9.07 -9.04
N TYR A 354 18.72 -8.99 -10.31
CA TYR A 354 17.93 -8.29 -11.34
C TYR A 354 16.58 -8.96 -11.59
N SER A 355 16.52 -10.29 -11.53
CA SER A 355 15.27 -11.02 -11.60
C SER A 355 14.35 -10.66 -10.43
N LEU A 356 14.89 -10.60 -9.21
CA LEU A 356 14.16 -10.16 -8.01
C LEU A 356 13.65 -8.71 -8.14
N VAL A 357 14.48 -7.79 -8.63
CA VAL A 357 14.06 -6.41 -8.95
C VAL A 357 12.93 -6.42 -9.98
N GLY A 358 13.03 -7.27 -11.01
CA GLY A 358 12.04 -7.46 -12.08
C GLY A 358 10.65 -7.86 -11.58
N ILE A 359 10.54 -8.56 -10.45
CA ILE A 359 9.25 -8.88 -9.80
C ILE A 359 8.42 -7.61 -9.56
N SER A 360 9.07 -6.48 -9.26
CA SER A 360 8.39 -5.22 -8.98
C SER A 360 7.64 -4.65 -10.19
N ALA A 361 8.09 -4.93 -11.42
CA ALA A 361 7.32 -4.58 -12.61
C ALA A 361 5.97 -5.30 -12.62
N CYS A 362 5.98 -6.60 -12.28
CA CYS A 362 4.78 -7.43 -12.26
C CYS A 362 3.84 -7.13 -11.10
N MET A 363 4.36 -6.77 -9.93
CA MET A 363 3.53 -6.40 -8.78
C MET A 363 2.76 -5.09 -8.99
N SER A 364 3.20 -4.25 -9.93
CA SER A 364 2.71 -2.89 -10.12
C SER A 364 1.20 -2.73 -10.10
N LEU A 365 0.39 -3.47 -10.86
CA LEU A 365 -1.08 -3.26 -10.87
C LEU A 365 -1.88 -4.20 -9.94
N MET A 366 -1.22 -5.15 -9.28
CA MET A 366 -1.92 -6.26 -8.63
C MET A 366 -2.85 -5.77 -7.51
N PHE A 367 -2.38 -4.89 -6.60
CA PHE A 367 -3.21 -4.32 -5.52
C PHE A 367 -4.52 -3.71 -6.02
N PRO A 368 -4.53 -2.64 -6.83
CA PRO A 368 -5.76 -1.99 -7.26
C PRO A 368 -6.63 -2.89 -8.15
N THR A 369 -6.03 -3.85 -8.85
CA THR A 369 -6.76 -4.75 -9.73
C THR A 369 -7.45 -5.87 -8.99
N ILE A 370 -6.79 -6.46 -7.98
CA ILE A 370 -7.45 -7.41 -7.06
C ILE A 370 -8.61 -6.70 -6.35
N TYR A 371 -8.36 -5.47 -5.88
CA TYR A 371 -9.37 -4.65 -5.22
C TYR A 371 -10.58 -4.35 -6.11
N GLY A 372 -10.32 -3.88 -7.35
CA GLY A 372 -11.37 -3.60 -8.32
C GLY A 372 -12.19 -4.82 -8.70
N ILE A 373 -11.54 -5.96 -8.97
CA ILE A 373 -12.22 -7.23 -9.28
C ILE A 373 -13.03 -7.72 -8.08
N ALA A 374 -12.49 -7.64 -6.86
CA ALA A 374 -13.13 -8.19 -5.66
C ALA A 374 -14.40 -7.43 -5.28
N LEU A 375 -14.47 -6.13 -5.59
CA LEU A 375 -15.64 -5.29 -5.32
C LEU A 375 -16.60 -5.16 -6.50
N ASP A 376 -16.26 -5.77 -7.65
CA ASP A 376 -17.09 -5.74 -8.84
C ASP A 376 -18.46 -6.38 -8.55
N GLY A 377 -19.53 -5.69 -8.96
CA GLY A 377 -20.91 -6.13 -8.76
C GLY A 377 -21.41 -6.19 -7.31
N LEU A 378 -20.67 -5.64 -6.33
CA LEU A 378 -21.13 -5.65 -4.92
C LEU A 378 -22.15 -4.55 -4.58
N GLY A 379 -22.30 -3.53 -5.42
CA GLY A 379 -23.21 -2.40 -5.16
C GLY A 379 -22.94 -1.76 -3.79
N ASP A 380 -23.97 -1.64 -2.96
CA ASP A 380 -23.87 -1.02 -1.63
C ASP A 380 -23.02 -1.82 -0.63
N ASP A 381 -22.83 -3.13 -0.86
CA ASP A 381 -21.98 -3.97 -0.02
C ASP A 381 -20.48 -3.62 -0.21
N ALA A 382 -20.11 -2.87 -1.26
CA ALA A 382 -18.71 -2.51 -1.54
C ALA A 382 -18.05 -1.66 -0.44
N LYS A 383 -18.84 -0.85 0.28
CA LYS A 383 -18.35 -0.07 1.44
C LYS A 383 -17.82 -1.00 2.54
N LEU A 384 -18.56 -2.07 2.85
CA LEU A 384 -18.14 -3.06 3.85
C LEU A 384 -17.12 -4.05 3.28
N GLY A 385 -17.26 -4.41 2.00
CA GLY A 385 -16.31 -5.24 1.29
C GLY A 385 -14.89 -4.65 1.32
N SER A 386 -14.79 -3.34 1.15
CA SER A 386 -13.54 -2.57 1.24
C SER A 386 -12.79 -2.80 2.56
N ALA A 387 -13.50 -2.88 3.69
CA ALA A 387 -12.84 -3.16 4.97
C ALA A 387 -12.10 -4.50 4.96
N GLY A 388 -12.66 -5.55 4.38
CA GLY A 388 -11.98 -6.85 4.29
C GLY A 388 -10.68 -6.79 3.48
N LEU A 389 -10.67 -6.04 2.38
CA LEU A 389 -9.48 -5.84 1.55
C LEU A 389 -8.42 -4.98 2.26
N VAL A 390 -8.83 -3.98 3.04
CA VAL A 390 -7.90 -3.19 3.86
C VAL A 390 -7.36 -4.00 5.04
N MET A 391 -8.18 -4.82 5.70
CA MET A 391 -7.74 -5.76 6.73
C MET A 391 -6.70 -6.76 6.20
N ALA A 392 -6.81 -7.17 4.94
CA ALA A 392 -5.86 -8.06 4.29
C ALA A 392 -4.43 -7.49 4.20
N ILE A 393 -4.24 -6.17 4.36
CA ILE A 393 -2.92 -5.53 4.41
C ILE A 393 -2.04 -6.12 5.55
N VAL A 394 -2.66 -6.69 6.60
CA VAL A 394 -1.95 -7.41 7.67
C VAL A 394 -1.06 -8.55 7.16
N GLY A 395 -1.31 -9.08 5.95
CA GLY A 395 -0.43 -10.04 5.29
C GLY A 395 1.01 -9.53 5.12
N GLY A 396 1.19 -8.21 4.98
CA GLY A 396 2.50 -7.56 4.94
C GLY A 396 3.29 -7.59 6.25
N ALA A 397 2.62 -7.79 7.40
CA ALA A 397 3.28 -8.00 8.69
C ALA A 397 3.66 -9.47 8.90
N LEU A 398 2.78 -10.38 8.48
CA LEU A 398 2.89 -11.80 8.78
C LEU A 398 3.90 -12.50 7.85
N MET A 399 3.82 -12.26 6.55
CA MET A 399 4.63 -13.01 5.57
C MET A 399 6.15 -12.75 5.69
N PRO A 400 6.65 -11.52 5.93
CA PRO A 400 8.07 -11.32 6.19
C PRO A 400 8.59 -12.05 7.44
N VAL A 401 7.77 -12.16 8.50
CA VAL A 401 8.15 -12.93 9.70
C VAL A 401 8.27 -14.41 9.36
N VAL A 402 7.35 -14.95 8.58
CA VAL A 402 7.41 -16.33 8.09
C VAL A 402 8.65 -16.53 7.21
N MET A 403 8.96 -15.59 6.30
CA MET A 403 10.15 -15.65 5.45
C MET A 403 11.45 -15.61 6.26
N GLY A 404 11.51 -14.77 7.30
CA GLY A 404 12.64 -14.74 8.24
C GLY A 404 12.83 -16.06 8.95
N ALA A 405 11.76 -16.63 9.51
CA ALA A 405 11.80 -17.93 10.15
C ALA A 405 12.23 -19.07 9.19
N LEU A 406 11.83 -19.00 7.92
CA LEU A 406 12.29 -19.94 6.89
C LEU A 406 13.78 -19.82 6.60
N ILE A 407 14.33 -18.60 6.60
CA ILE A 407 15.77 -18.39 6.42
C ILE A 407 16.56 -18.93 7.61
N ASP A 408 16.08 -18.67 8.83
CA ASP A 408 16.70 -19.12 10.08
C ASP A 408 16.67 -20.64 10.23
N ALA A 409 15.64 -21.30 9.70
CA ALA A 409 15.51 -22.77 9.70
C ALA A 409 16.48 -23.48 8.74
N GLY A 410 17.20 -22.74 7.90
CA GLY A 410 18.10 -23.28 6.89
C GLY A 410 17.44 -23.42 5.51
N PRO A 411 18.16 -23.95 4.51
CA PRO A 411 17.67 -23.98 3.15
C PRO A 411 16.55 -25.01 2.95
N ILE A 412 15.49 -24.63 2.24
CA ILE A 412 14.36 -25.52 1.93
C ILE A 412 14.79 -26.69 1.03
N ILE A 413 15.81 -26.47 0.19
CA ILE A 413 16.41 -27.47 -0.69
C ILE A 413 17.89 -27.58 -0.34
N ASP A 414 18.34 -28.79 -0.07
CA ASP A 414 19.75 -29.07 0.26
C ASP A 414 20.68 -28.55 -0.84
N GLY A 415 21.72 -27.81 -0.44
CA GLY A 415 22.70 -27.21 -1.34
C GLY A 415 22.35 -25.82 -1.88
N MET A 416 21.17 -25.27 -1.55
CA MET A 416 20.82 -23.89 -1.89
C MET A 416 21.12 -22.91 -0.75
N HIS A 417 21.28 -21.63 -1.07
CA HIS A 417 21.40 -20.58 -0.07
C HIS A 417 20.03 -20.35 0.64
N PRO A 418 19.97 -20.26 1.98
CA PRO A 418 18.71 -20.08 2.72
C PRO A 418 17.85 -18.94 2.20
N VAL A 419 18.45 -17.75 2.00
CA VAL A 419 17.78 -16.58 1.41
C VAL A 419 17.17 -16.89 0.04
N LYS A 420 17.89 -17.53 -0.88
CA LYS A 420 17.33 -17.91 -2.20
C LYS A 420 16.16 -18.88 -2.05
N SER A 421 16.31 -19.88 -1.19
CA SER A 421 15.26 -20.87 -0.96
C SER A 421 13.99 -20.25 -0.36
N SER A 422 14.11 -19.21 0.47
CA SER A 422 12.95 -18.54 1.08
C SER A 422 12.02 -17.88 0.05
N PHE A 423 12.49 -17.60 -1.18
CA PHE A 423 11.67 -17.06 -2.27
C PHE A 423 10.63 -18.05 -2.83
N PHE A 424 10.63 -19.33 -2.41
CA PHE A 424 9.50 -20.22 -2.66
C PHE A 424 8.19 -19.72 -1.99
N LEU A 425 8.28 -18.97 -0.90
CA LEU A 425 7.11 -18.39 -0.24
C LEU A 425 6.41 -17.32 -1.12
N PRO A 426 7.12 -16.31 -1.68
CA PRO A 426 6.58 -15.45 -2.74
C PRO A 426 5.96 -16.20 -3.93
N ILE A 427 6.52 -17.34 -4.36
CA ILE A 427 5.90 -18.18 -5.42
C ILE A 427 4.51 -18.65 -4.99
N VAL A 428 4.36 -19.14 -3.74
CA VAL A 428 3.04 -19.53 -3.22
C VAL A 428 2.08 -18.35 -3.23
N CYS A 429 2.54 -17.16 -2.83
CA CYS A 429 1.72 -15.95 -2.87
C CYS A 429 1.26 -15.59 -4.29
N PHE A 430 2.17 -15.59 -5.27
CA PHE A 430 1.81 -15.30 -6.66
C PHE A 430 0.94 -16.39 -7.27
N ALA A 431 1.10 -17.66 -6.86
CA ALA A 431 0.21 -18.74 -7.28
C ALA A 431 -1.22 -18.55 -6.77
N VAL A 432 -1.41 -18.07 -5.53
CA VAL A 432 -2.73 -17.70 -5.00
C VAL A 432 -3.35 -16.56 -5.81
N VAL A 433 -2.56 -15.51 -6.12
CA VAL A 433 -3.01 -14.39 -6.96
C VAL A 433 -3.37 -14.84 -8.37
N ALA A 434 -2.54 -15.69 -9.00
CA ALA A 434 -2.79 -16.25 -10.33
C ALA A 434 -4.07 -17.11 -10.33
N LEU A 435 -4.27 -17.95 -9.31
CA LEU A 435 -5.47 -18.78 -9.18
C LEU A 435 -6.73 -17.93 -9.05
N TYR A 436 -6.68 -16.86 -8.25
CA TYR A 436 -7.77 -15.90 -8.13
C TYR A 436 -8.06 -15.22 -9.48
N ALA A 437 -7.04 -14.71 -10.15
CA ALA A 437 -7.17 -14.05 -11.46
C ALA A 437 -7.77 -14.98 -12.52
N TYR A 438 -7.35 -16.24 -12.55
CA TYR A 438 -7.89 -17.27 -13.44
C TYR A 438 -9.36 -17.56 -13.14
N ARG A 439 -9.73 -17.72 -11.86
CA ARG A 439 -11.12 -17.97 -11.45
C ARG A 439 -12.02 -16.77 -11.73
N ALA A 440 -11.56 -15.56 -11.47
CA ALA A 440 -12.26 -14.32 -11.80
C ALA A 440 -12.50 -14.21 -13.32
N LYS A 441 -11.47 -14.47 -14.14
CA LYS A 441 -11.60 -14.52 -15.59
C LYS A 441 -12.69 -15.49 -16.05
N LYS A 442 -12.75 -16.68 -15.45
CA LYS A 442 -13.77 -17.69 -15.80
C LYS A 442 -15.18 -17.26 -15.41
N ARG A 443 -15.36 -16.59 -14.26
CA ARG A 443 -16.67 -16.08 -13.82
C ARG A 443 -17.25 -15.05 -14.78
N HIS A 444 -16.46 -14.06 -15.18
CA HIS A 444 -16.88 -13.04 -16.15
C HIS A 444 -17.16 -13.59 -17.56
N LEU A 445 -16.67 -14.78 -17.91
CA LEU A 445 -16.99 -15.45 -19.18
C LEU A 445 -18.29 -16.25 -19.12
N HIS A 446 -18.85 -16.49 -17.93
CA HIS A 446 -20.13 -17.19 -17.76
C HIS A 446 -21.31 -16.24 -17.53
N GLU A 447 -21.03 -14.96 -17.25
CA GLU A 447 -22.02 -13.91 -17.02
C GLU A 447 -22.26 -13.02 -18.27
N ALA A 448 -21.37 -13.12 -19.27
CA ALA A 448 -21.48 -12.48 -20.59
C ALA A 448 -21.89 -13.52 -21.64
#